data_AF-A0A968YSM9-F1
#
_entry.id   AF-A0A968YSM9-F1
#
_cell.length_a   1.000
_cell.length_b   1.000
_cell.length_c   1.000
_cell.angle_alpha   90.00
_cell.angle_beta   90.00
_cell.angle_gamma   90.00
#
_symmetry.space_group_name_H-M   'P 1'
#
loop_
_entity.id
_entity.type
_entity.pdbx_description
1 polymer ?
#
loop_
_entity_poly.entity_id
_entity_poly.type
_entity_poly.pdbx_seq_one_letter_code
_entity_poly.pdbx_strand_id
1 'polypeptide(L)'
;MASELVRWLPNQSDVFPFEPLIATLSSLGFLIFSIIPGLEENDWGLAWVIFIIALGVLIWIMRKLKQRSIITSGLFWTVIIVFVLVNMFLFWNYDQINLRGTTIKVMLQTELDESTDNYATKTWEEEIAQQFKKDVGVKNVEIDRVKNDVNERLKQFLKHLNPDERHSSEDEVDVFAIDVIWPGIVAKYAEDLTKEFANKKFSEKFDPKIFENNKVTTSNGTKLVAVPWYIDAGLLYYRKDLLQEYFPNNDQPPETWKDLENMAKTIQDGERKRLKRDDFWGFVWQGKASEGLTCNALEWQFSHGGGKIVDTKKNGNEVDIDIDATTKAFDQAKNWINNISPPETGKFDDIDMFRIWRKHNAAFMRNWLYAYNESVTKHSGYEDLQGKVGVALLPKGDGQKASHASTLGGWQLMVNAHSQGKEKKAAIKFVEFLIDKERQKSLALKTGKVPALKELYRDGEIVRQLPFLDDDDDNPYLKNFFVSESIEKVQRPSTSTGDNYTRISEIYSDKVHYILQNNVADTQKAVISLKEKIQRVLDSSKSVDKSQ
;
A
#
# COMPACT_ATOMS: atom_id res chain seq x y z
N MET A 1 29.61 -50.94 23.03
CA MET A 1 30.15 -50.48 21.73
C MET A 1 31.09 -49.27 21.83
N ALA A 2 30.98 -48.38 22.82
CA ALA A 2 31.94 -47.28 23.02
C ALA A 2 33.23 -47.67 23.80
N SER A 3 33.30 -48.86 24.39
CA SER A 3 34.42 -49.28 25.26
C SER A 3 35.48 -50.16 24.57
N GLU A 4 35.25 -50.60 23.33
CA GLU A 4 36.19 -51.48 22.60
C GLU A 4 36.98 -50.77 21.49
N LEU A 5 36.60 -49.54 21.13
CA LEU A 5 37.31 -48.74 20.12
C LEU A 5 38.61 -48.07 20.65
N VAL A 6 38.88 -48.17 21.95
CA VAL A 6 40.01 -47.51 22.63
C VAL A 6 41.23 -48.45 22.78
N ARG A 7 41.11 -49.74 22.43
CA ARG A 7 42.17 -50.74 22.70
C ARG A 7 43.17 -50.99 21.55
N TRP A 8 43.14 -50.22 20.46
CA TRP A 8 44.04 -50.44 19.33
C TRP A 8 44.89 -49.21 18.96
N LEU A 9 45.57 -48.59 19.92
CA LEU A 9 46.70 -47.71 19.61
C LEU A 9 47.75 -47.81 20.74
N PRO A 10 48.87 -48.52 20.53
CA PRO A 10 49.96 -48.53 21.49
C PRO A 10 50.75 -47.22 21.42
N ASN A 11 51.03 -46.66 22.60
CA ASN A 11 52.17 -45.80 22.92
C ASN A 11 52.72 -44.92 21.79
N GLN A 12 52.22 -43.68 21.70
CA GLN A 12 53.10 -42.51 21.55
C GLN A 12 52.62 -41.37 22.46
N SER A 13 53.46 -41.03 23.41
CA SER A 13 53.41 -39.83 24.23
C SER A 13 53.48 -38.56 23.35
N ASP A 14 52.78 -37.51 23.78
CA ASP A 14 52.93 -36.09 23.38
C ASP A 14 52.18 -35.56 22.15
N VAL A 15 50.91 -35.92 21.94
CA VAL A 15 50.03 -35.21 20.99
C VAL A 15 49.00 -34.36 21.73
N PHE A 16 49.09 -33.05 21.52
CA PHE A 16 48.22 -32.00 22.04
C PHE A 16 46.73 -32.40 21.88
N PRO A 17 45.88 -32.23 22.91
CA PRO A 17 44.51 -32.67 22.81
C PRO A 17 43.75 -31.61 21.98
N PHE A 18 43.57 -31.90 20.69
CA PHE A 18 42.81 -31.04 19.76
C PHE A 18 41.31 -30.99 20.14
N GLU A 19 40.83 -32.02 20.83
CA GLU A 19 39.46 -32.15 21.30
C GLU A 19 39.06 -31.02 22.28
N PRO A 20 39.83 -30.69 23.33
CA PRO A 20 39.63 -29.50 24.15
C PRO A 20 39.64 -28.18 23.38
N LEU A 21 40.53 -27.98 22.39
CA LEU A 21 40.62 -26.70 21.69
C LEU A 21 39.40 -26.48 20.78
N ILE A 22 38.99 -27.51 20.04
CA ILE A 22 37.77 -27.48 19.23
C ILE A 22 36.56 -27.35 20.15
N ALA A 23 36.49 -28.12 21.24
CA ALA A 23 35.43 -27.98 22.24
C ALA A 23 35.40 -26.59 22.86
N THR A 24 36.55 -25.94 23.11
CA THR A 24 36.65 -24.58 23.68
C THR A 24 36.25 -23.51 22.66
N LEU A 25 36.59 -23.66 21.38
CA LEU A 25 36.18 -22.74 20.32
C LEU A 25 34.70 -22.89 19.95
N SER A 26 34.22 -24.13 19.89
CA SER A 26 32.81 -24.44 19.70
C SER A 26 31.98 -23.99 20.91
N SER A 27 32.50 -24.14 22.13
CA SER A 27 31.84 -23.63 23.34
C SER A 27 31.98 -22.13 23.53
N LEU A 28 33.02 -21.45 23.02
CA LEU A 28 33.06 -19.97 22.96
C LEU A 28 32.06 -19.44 21.92
N GLY A 29 31.96 -20.08 20.75
CA GLY A 29 30.93 -19.77 19.78
C GLY A 29 29.53 -19.98 20.36
N PHE A 30 29.30 -21.13 21.00
CA PHE A 30 28.04 -21.38 21.70
C PHE A 30 27.81 -20.43 22.87
N LEU A 31 28.81 -20.08 23.69
CA LEU A 31 28.70 -19.14 24.80
C LEU A 31 28.30 -17.74 24.31
N ILE A 32 28.90 -17.27 23.21
CA ILE A 32 28.58 -15.97 22.61
C ILE A 32 27.12 -15.95 22.12
N PHE A 33 26.60 -17.07 21.63
CA PHE A 33 25.19 -17.19 21.21
C PHE A 33 24.20 -17.53 22.35
N SER A 34 24.67 -18.08 23.49
CA SER A 34 23.80 -18.55 24.58
C SER A 34 23.81 -17.66 25.83
N ILE A 35 24.79 -16.77 26.00
CA ILE A 35 24.90 -15.89 27.18
C ILE A 35 24.28 -14.50 26.97
N ILE A 36 23.99 -14.07 25.73
CA ILE A 36 23.37 -12.75 25.50
C ILE A 36 22.02 -12.89 24.80
N PRO A 37 20.93 -13.14 25.56
CA PRO A 37 19.59 -12.90 25.06
C PRO A 37 19.46 -11.40 24.74
N GLY A 38 19.24 -11.06 23.46
CA GLY A 38 18.91 -9.68 23.07
C GLY A 38 19.99 -8.87 22.34
N LEU A 39 20.97 -9.50 21.68
CA LEU A 39 21.84 -8.76 20.74
C LEU A 39 20.98 -8.10 19.64
N GLU A 40 20.94 -6.76 19.64
CA GLU A 40 20.31 -5.96 18.60
C GLU A 40 21.28 -5.70 17.45
N GLU A 41 20.78 -5.23 16.30
CA GLU A 41 21.61 -4.90 15.13
C GLU A 41 22.74 -3.89 15.42
N ASN A 42 22.61 -3.11 16.49
CA ASN A 42 23.65 -2.16 16.90
C ASN A 42 24.83 -2.81 17.64
N ASP A 43 24.71 -4.08 18.06
CA ASP A 43 25.76 -4.81 18.76
C ASP A 43 26.69 -5.61 17.82
N TRP A 44 26.44 -5.57 16.50
CA TRP A 44 27.32 -6.21 15.51
C TRP A 44 28.74 -5.63 15.53
N GLY A 45 28.91 -4.35 15.89
CA GLY A 45 30.22 -3.75 16.11
C GLY A 45 30.98 -4.42 17.26
N LEU A 46 30.27 -4.78 18.33
CA LEU A 46 30.83 -5.52 19.47
C LEU A 46 31.17 -6.96 19.07
N ALA A 47 30.30 -7.61 18.28
CA ALA A 47 30.57 -8.94 17.74
C ALA A 47 31.81 -8.95 16.82
N TRP A 48 32.00 -7.93 15.99
CA TRP A 48 33.20 -7.74 15.16
C TRP A 48 34.45 -7.49 16.00
N VAL A 49 34.35 -6.67 17.05
CA VAL A 49 35.47 -6.43 17.98
C VAL A 49 35.83 -7.73 18.71
N ILE A 50 34.85 -8.50 19.19
CA ILE A 50 35.07 -9.80 19.83
C ILE A 50 35.66 -10.80 18.83
N PHE A 51 35.18 -10.83 17.59
CA PHE A 51 35.73 -11.66 16.51
C PHE A 51 37.20 -11.31 16.21
N ILE A 52 37.52 -10.02 16.08
CA ILE A 52 38.89 -9.55 15.82
C ILE A 52 39.81 -9.84 17.02
N ILE A 53 39.32 -9.68 18.25
CA ILE A 53 40.06 -10.02 19.47
C ILE A 53 40.27 -11.53 19.55
N ALA A 54 39.25 -12.35 19.33
CA ALA A 54 39.34 -13.81 19.34
C ALA A 54 40.30 -14.30 18.25
N LEU A 55 40.22 -13.75 17.04
CA LEU A 55 41.15 -14.02 15.94
C LEU A 55 42.58 -13.59 16.31
N GLY A 56 42.74 -12.43 16.95
CA GLY A 56 44.02 -11.92 17.44
C GLY A 56 44.64 -12.81 18.52
N VAL A 57 43.83 -13.27 19.48
CA VAL A 57 44.23 -14.21 20.54
C VAL A 57 44.58 -15.57 19.95
N LEU A 58 43.80 -16.08 18.99
CA LEU A 58 44.10 -17.32 18.27
C LEU A 58 45.43 -17.23 17.51
N ILE A 59 45.65 -16.13 16.78
CA ILE A 59 46.91 -15.84 16.10
C ILE A 59 48.07 -15.74 17.10
N TRP A 60 47.85 -15.15 18.28
CA TRP A 60 48.86 -14.98 19.32
C TRP A 60 49.25 -16.31 20.00
N ILE A 61 48.26 -17.10 20.45
CA ILE A 61 48.47 -18.44 21.03
C ILE A 61 49.22 -19.33 20.03
N MET A 62 48.84 -19.27 18.74
CA MET A 62 49.47 -20.11 17.73
C MET A 62 50.85 -19.59 17.27
N ARG A 63 51.12 -18.27 17.32
CA ARG A 63 52.48 -17.71 17.18
C ARG A 63 53.41 -18.17 18.29
N LYS A 64 52.91 -18.34 19.51
CA LYS A 64 53.64 -18.94 20.63
C LYS A 64 53.93 -20.43 20.42
N LEU A 65 53.06 -21.16 19.71
CA LEU A 65 53.23 -22.58 19.37
C LEU A 65 54.17 -22.84 18.17
N LYS A 66 54.60 -21.78 17.47
CA LYS A 66 55.51 -21.79 16.30
C LYS A 66 56.91 -22.37 16.57
N GLN A 67 57.24 -22.74 17.82
CA GLN A 67 58.52 -23.36 18.19
C GLN A 67 58.59 -24.88 17.93
N ARG A 68 57.52 -25.56 17.52
CA ARG A 68 57.56 -27.00 17.19
C ARG A 68 57.24 -27.22 15.71
N SER A 69 58.26 -27.59 14.94
CA SER A 69 58.18 -27.86 13.51
C SER A 69 57.24 -29.02 13.23
N ILE A 70 56.25 -28.81 12.33
CA ILE A 70 55.50 -29.78 11.49
C ILE A 70 54.06 -29.31 11.18
N ILE A 71 53.56 -28.20 11.75
CA ILE A 71 52.19 -27.69 11.45
C ILE A 71 52.22 -26.30 10.79
N THR A 72 52.97 -26.14 9.70
CA THR A 72 53.12 -24.84 9.03
C THR A 72 52.77 -24.92 7.54
N SER A 73 51.48 -24.93 7.23
CA SER A 73 50.82 -24.12 6.18
C SER A 73 49.40 -24.65 5.88
N GLY A 74 49.25 -25.94 5.58
CA GLY A 74 47.96 -26.52 5.15
C GLY A 74 46.87 -26.50 6.22
N LEU A 75 47.10 -27.18 7.36
CA LEU A 75 46.10 -27.31 8.43
C LEU A 75 45.69 -25.95 9.03
N PHE A 76 46.65 -25.02 9.09
CA PHE A 76 46.45 -23.63 9.56
C PHE A 76 45.47 -22.86 8.67
N TRP A 77 45.69 -22.89 7.34
CA TRP A 77 44.78 -22.27 6.40
C TRP A 77 43.42 -22.97 6.39
N THR A 78 43.37 -24.29 6.55
CA THR A 78 42.10 -25.03 6.61
C THR A 78 41.24 -24.60 7.80
N VAL A 79 41.78 -24.46 9.01
CA VAL A 79 40.99 -24.04 10.18
C VAL A 79 40.47 -22.61 10.03
N ILE A 80 41.30 -21.70 9.54
CA ILE A 80 40.88 -20.31 9.28
C ILE A 80 39.81 -20.27 8.19
N ILE A 81 40.00 -20.99 7.08
CA ILE A 81 39.03 -21.09 5.98
C ILE A 81 37.71 -21.65 6.50
N VAL A 82 37.73 -22.76 7.25
CA VAL A 82 36.51 -23.36 7.82
C VAL A 82 35.82 -22.38 8.78
N PHE A 83 36.56 -21.71 9.66
CA PHE A 83 35.99 -20.74 10.59
C PHE A 83 35.36 -19.54 9.86
N VAL A 84 36.04 -18.99 8.85
CA VAL A 84 35.50 -17.92 8.00
C VAL A 84 34.27 -18.41 7.25
N LEU A 85 34.31 -19.59 6.63
CA LEU A 85 33.17 -20.16 5.90
C LEU A 85 31.97 -20.43 6.81
N VAL A 86 32.18 -20.91 8.04
CA VAL A 86 31.11 -21.13 9.03
C VAL A 86 30.52 -19.79 9.46
N ASN A 87 31.33 -18.77 9.76
CA ASN A 87 30.81 -17.45 10.13
C ASN A 87 30.10 -16.78 8.95
N MET A 88 30.64 -16.89 7.73
CA MET A 88 29.96 -16.44 6.51
C MET A 88 28.63 -17.18 6.31
N PHE A 89 28.59 -18.48 6.56
CA PHE A 89 27.36 -19.28 6.47
C PHE A 89 26.33 -18.87 7.53
N LEU A 90 26.75 -18.71 8.79
CA LEU A 90 25.86 -18.26 9.87
C LEU A 90 25.35 -16.83 9.64
N PHE A 91 26.21 -15.96 9.10
CA PHE A 91 25.85 -14.58 8.74
C PHE A 91 24.85 -14.55 7.57
N TRP A 92 25.15 -15.26 6.49
CA TRP A 92 24.29 -15.31 5.31
C TRP A 92 22.92 -15.93 5.60
N ASN A 93 22.87 -16.86 6.56
CA ASN A 93 21.65 -17.54 6.96
C ASN A 93 21.10 -17.03 8.31
N TYR A 94 21.51 -15.85 8.79
CA TYR A 94 21.14 -15.36 10.12
C TYR A 94 19.63 -15.31 10.32
N ASP A 95 18.90 -14.68 9.39
CA ASP A 95 17.43 -14.60 9.46
C ASP A 95 16.80 -16.00 9.40
N GLN A 96 17.30 -16.87 8.50
CA GLN A 96 16.83 -18.25 8.40
C GLN A 96 17.05 -19.06 9.67
N ILE A 97 18.12 -18.80 10.40
CA ILE A 97 18.42 -19.48 11.66
C ILE A 97 17.59 -18.88 12.80
N ASN A 98 17.47 -17.56 12.84
CA ASN A 98 16.84 -16.83 13.94
C ASN A 98 15.31 -16.91 13.89
N LEU A 99 14.71 -16.78 12.71
CA LEU A 99 13.26 -16.78 12.49
C LEU A 99 12.72 -18.19 12.21
N ARG A 100 13.57 -19.22 12.27
CA ARG A 100 13.16 -20.61 12.13
C ARG A 100 12.10 -20.98 13.16
N GLY A 101 11.02 -21.58 12.69
CA GLY A 101 9.92 -22.05 13.54
C GLY A 101 8.83 -21.00 13.80
N THR A 102 9.07 -19.73 13.47
CA THR A 102 8.09 -18.64 13.62
C THR A 102 6.98 -18.75 12.58
N THR A 103 5.73 -18.58 12.98
CA THR A 103 4.60 -18.33 12.07
C THR A 103 4.17 -16.89 12.25
N ILE A 104 3.91 -16.18 11.15
CA ILE A 104 3.24 -14.88 11.20
C ILE A 104 1.88 -14.97 10.52
N LYS A 105 0.92 -14.18 10.99
CA LYS A 105 -0.40 -14.05 10.38
C LYS A 105 -0.56 -12.67 9.75
N VAL A 106 -1.11 -12.62 8.55
CA VAL A 106 -1.20 -11.40 7.76
C VAL A 106 -2.60 -11.23 7.18
N MET A 107 -3.07 -9.99 7.15
CA MET A 107 -4.31 -9.57 6.48
C MET A 107 -3.94 -8.57 5.39
N LEU A 108 -3.82 -9.05 4.15
CA LEU A 108 -3.40 -8.24 3.01
C LEU A 108 -4.62 -7.78 2.18
N GLN A 109 -4.79 -8.26 0.96
CA GLN A 109 -5.86 -7.86 0.04
C GLN A 109 -6.75 -9.00 -0.43
N THR A 110 -6.43 -10.27 -0.16
CA THR A 110 -7.32 -11.38 -0.52
C THR A 110 -8.69 -11.20 0.11
N GLU A 111 -9.70 -10.92 -0.73
CA GLU A 111 -11.07 -10.69 -0.33
C GLU A 111 -11.88 -11.99 -0.22
N LEU A 112 -13.11 -11.89 0.28
CA LEU A 112 -14.04 -13.00 0.40
C LEU A 112 -14.78 -13.31 -0.91
N ASP A 113 -14.66 -12.49 -1.95
CA ASP A 113 -15.33 -12.72 -3.24
C ASP A 113 -14.58 -13.66 -4.19
N GLU A 114 -15.17 -13.91 -5.35
CA GLU A 114 -14.59 -14.73 -6.42
C GLU A 114 -14.30 -13.91 -7.68
N SER A 115 -13.99 -12.62 -7.52
CA SER A 115 -13.64 -11.75 -8.65
C SER A 115 -12.30 -12.18 -9.29
N THR A 116 -12.11 -11.83 -10.56
CA THR A 116 -10.86 -12.15 -11.28
C THR A 116 -9.65 -11.44 -10.68
N ASP A 117 -9.82 -10.20 -10.22
CA ASP A 117 -8.77 -9.49 -9.48
C ASP A 117 -8.45 -10.19 -8.15
N ASN A 118 -9.48 -10.62 -7.40
CA ASN A 118 -9.23 -11.35 -6.16
C ASN A 118 -8.52 -12.69 -6.42
N TYR A 119 -8.83 -13.39 -7.50
CA TYR A 119 -8.08 -14.59 -7.88
C TYR A 119 -6.59 -14.30 -8.14
N ALA A 120 -6.29 -13.25 -8.91
CA ALA A 120 -4.91 -12.84 -9.20
C ALA A 120 -4.17 -12.40 -7.94
N THR A 121 -4.82 -11.60 -7.10
CA THR A 121 -4.30 -11.11 -5.81
C THR A 121 -4.03 -12.27 -4.86
N LYS A 122 -5.00 -13.16 -4.65
CA LYS A 122 -4.85 -14.35 -3.81
C LYS A 122 -3.70 -15.25 -4.27
N THR A 123 -3.63 -15.52 -5.58
CA THR A 123 -2.57 -16.35 -6.14
C THR A 123 -1.20 -15.72 -5.88
N TRP A 124 -1.08 -14.40 -6.07
CA TRP A 124 0.15 -13.68 -5.78
C TRP A 124 0.52 -13.73 -4.29
N GLU A 125 -0.45 -13.53 -3.40
CA GLU A 125 -0.24 -13.56 -1.95
C GLU A 125 0.20 -14.95 -1.45
N GLU A 126 -0.37 -16.02 -2.00
CA GLU A 126 0.06 -17.39 -1.69
C GLU A 126 1.48 -17.67 -2.22
N GLU A 127 1.80 -17.23 -3.44
CA GLU A 127 3.14 -17.34 -4.03
C GLU A 127 4.19 -16.58 -3.19
N ILE A 128 3.88 -15.35 -2.76
CA ILE A 128 4.81 -14.50 -2.01
C ILE A 128 5.03 -15.01 -0.58
N ALA A 129 4.00 -15.56 0.05
CA ALA A 129 4.10 -16.22 1.35
C ALA A 129 5.04 -17.44 1.29
N GLN A 130 4.93 -18.28 0.25
CA GLN A 130 5.84 -19.41 0.07
C GLN A 130 7.26 -18.96 -0.24
N GLN A 131 7.42 -17.89 -1.01
CA GLN A 131 8.74 -17.33 -1.29
C GLN A 131 9.39 -16.78 -0.02
N PHE A 132 8.66 -16.01 0.79
CA PHE A 132 9.17 -15.50 2.07
C PHE A 132 9.55 -16.63 3.02
N LYS A 133 8.72 -17.68 3.11
CA LYS A 133 9.03 -18.89 3.88
C LYS A 133 10.36 -19.52 3.45
N LYS A 134 10.60 -19.64 2.15
CA LYS A 134 11.83 -20.21 1.59
C LYS A 134 13.04 -19.31 1.82
N ASP A 135 12.89 -18.00 1.61
CA ASP A 135 14.00 -17.04 1.62
C ASP A 135 14.40 -16.66 3.06
N VAL A 136 13.42 -16.56 3.97
CA VAL A 136 13.61 -16.08 5.36
C VAL A 136 13.54 -17.21 6.39
N GLY A 137 13.09 -18.41 6.02
CA GLY A 137 13.15 -19.60 6.88
C GLY A 137 12.08 -19.67 7.98
N VAL A 138 11.06 -18.81 7.94
CA VAL A 138 9.88 -18.91 8.82
C VAL A 138 9.16 -20.25 8.63
N LYS A 139 8.40 -20.71 9.62
CA LYS A 139 7.59 -21.93 9.53
C LYS A 139 6.43 -21.75 8.56
N ASN A 140 5.71 -20.64 8.67
CA ASN A 140 4.54 -20.34 7.86
C ASN A 140 4.24 -18.83 7.80
N VAL A 141 3.52 -18.42 6.76
CA VAL A 141 2.83 -17.13 6.67
C VAL A 141 1.35 -17.47 6.44
N GLU A 142 0.51 -17.18 7.42
CA GLU A 142 -0.93 -17.44 7.37
C GLU A 142 -1.64 -16.20 6.84
N ILE A 143 -2.42 -16.36 5.77
CA ILE A 143 -3.11 -15.26 5.10
C ILE A 143 -4.59 -15.34 5.43
N ASP A 144 -5.06 -14.37 6.20
CA ASP A 144 -6.47 -14.24 6.55
C ASP A 144 -7.17 -13.34 5.53
N ARG A 145 -8.36 -13.77 5.10
CA ARG A 145 -9.15 -13.03 4.12
C ARG A 145 -9.79 -11.80 4.74
N VAL A 146 -9.92 -10.77 3.93
CA VAL A 146 -10.48 -9.48 4.33
C VAL A 146 -11.87 -9.28 3.74
N LYS A 147 -12.71 -8.49 4.42
CA LYS A 147 -14.02 -8.09 3.88
C LYS A 147 -13.85 -7.10 2.72
N ASN A 148 -14.73 -7.17 1.73
CA ASN A 148 -14.64 -6.34 0.52
C ASN A 148 -14.88 -4.85 0.79
N ASP A 149 -15.95 -4.51 1.52
CA ASP A 149 -16.27 -3.12 1.86
C ASP A 149 -15.24 -2.52 2.83
N VAL A 150 -14.73 -1.32 2.50
CA VAL A 150 -13.66 -0.63 3.25
C VAL A 150 -14.05 -0.39 4.71
N ASN A 151 -15.29 0.02 4.99
CA ASN A 151 -15.73 0.27 6.36
C ASN A 151 -15.87 -1.02 7.16
N GLU A 152 -16.40 -2.07 6.53
CA GLU A 152 -16.49 -3.39 7.14
C GLU A 152 -15.11 -4.03 7.34
N ARG A 153 -14.14 -3.79 6.45
CA ARG A 153 -12.74 -4.22 6.59
C ARG A 153 -12.06 -3.50 7.75
N LEU A 154 -12.26 -2.20 7.90
CA LEU A 154 -11.75 -1.46 9.07
C LEU A 154 -12.30 -2.04 10.37
N LYS A 155 -13.61 -2.34 10.45
CA LYS A 155 -14.20 -3.00 11.64
C LYS A 155 -13.57 -4.36 11.90
N GLN A 156 -13.32 -5.15 10.87
CA GLN A 156 -12.62 -6.43 10.98
C GLN A 156 -11.21 -6.23 11.57
N PHE A 157 -10.46 -5.27 11.06
CA PHE A 157 -9.09 -4.99 11.51
C PHE A 157 -9.06 -4.50 12.96
N LEU A 158 -9.94 -3.57 13.33
CA LEU A 158 -10.04 -3.06 14.70
C LEU A 158 -10.34 -4.18 15.71
N LYS A 159 -11.14 -5.18 15.33
CA LYS A 159 -11.39 -6.36 16.18
C LYS A 159 -10.12 -7.17 16.45
N HIS A 160 -9.25 -7.35 15.45
CA HIS A 160 -7.97 -8.05 15.61
C HIS A 160 -6.92 -7.20 16.32
N LEU A 161 -6.96 -5.88 16.15
CA LEU A 161 -6.03 -4.94 16.76
C LEU A 161 -6.36 -4.64 18.23
N ASN A 162 -7.63 -4.71 18.64
CA ASN A 162 -8.07 -4.43 19.99
C ASN A 162 -7.85 -5.66 20.91
N PRO A 163 -6.92 -5.60 21.89
CA PRO A 163 -6.66 -6.73 22.78
C PRO A 163 -7.87 -7.23 23.55
N ASP A 164 -8.80 -6.33 23.91
CA ASP A 164 -9.99 -6.64 24.70
C ASP A 164 -11.06 -7.40 23.89
N GLU A 165 -10.99 -7.34 22.56
CA GLU A 165 -11.91 -8.03 21.65
C GLU A 165 -11.36 -9.38 21.13
N ARG A 166 -10.10 -9.70 21.46
CA ARG A 166 -9.47 -10.97 21.09
C ARG A 166 -9.93 -12.09 22.01
N HIS A 167 -10.18 -13.27 21.44
CA HIS A 167 -10.56 -14.46 22.21
C HIS A 167 -9.33 -15.31 22.61
N SER A 168 -8.24 -15.24 21.84
CA SER A 168 -6.99 -15.95 22.11
C SER A 168 -5.77 -15.28 21.46
N SER A 169 -4.56 -15.69 21.86
CA SER A 169 -3.31 -15.30 21.18
C SER A 169 -3.20 -15.86 19.75
N GLU A 170 -3.97 -16.90 19.40
CA GLU A 170 -4.02 -17.44 18.04
C GLU A 170 -4.79 -16.51 17.07
N ASP A 171 -5.55 -15.54 17.60
CA ASP A 171 -6.28 -14.53 16.82
C ASP A 171 -5.41 -13.30 16.48
N GLU A 172 -4.15 -13.27 16.93
CA GLU A 172 -3.22 -12.17 16.68
C GLU A 172 -2.77 -12.17 15.22
N VAL A 173 -2.97 -11.02 14.57
CA VAL A 173 -2.50 -10.74 13.22
C VAL A 173 -1.33 -9.78 13.34
N ASP A 174 -0.23 -10.08 12.64
CA ASP A 174 1.04 -9.38 12.76
C ASP A 174 1.19 -8.26 11.73
N VAL A 175 0.70 -8.46 10.51
CA VAL A 175 0.81 -7.50 9.40
C VAL A 175 -0.55 -7.23 8.78
N PHE A 176 -0.84 -5.96 8.55
CA PHE A 176 -2.07 -5.50 7.91
C PHE A 176 -1.74 -4.64 6.70
N ALA A 177 -2.40 -4.91 5.57
CA ALA A 177 -2.51 -3.92 4.49
C ALA A 177 -3.67 -2.98 4.81
N ILE A 178 -3.35 -1.76 5.24
CA ILE A 178 -4.32 -0.74 5.64
C ILE A 178 -4.59 0.24 4.50
N ASP A 179 -5.84 0.72 4.38
CA ASP A 179 -6.20 1.77 3.42
C ASP A 179 -5.43 3.07 3.76
N VAL A 180 -5.13 3.88 2.75
CA VAL A 180 -4.51 5.22 2.92
C VAL A 180 -5.28 6.12 3.90
N ILE A 181 -6.57 5.90 4.15
CA ILE A 181 -7.34 6.67 5.14
C ILE A 181 -7.23 6.17 6.58
N TRP A 182 -6.61 5.01 6.84
CA TRP A 182 -6.55 4.42 8.17
C TRP A 182 -5.38 4.83 9.06
N PRO A 183 -4.21 5.34 8.60
CA PRO A 183 -3.07 5.63 9.47
C PRO A 183 -3.44 6.39 10.74
N GLY A 184 -4.21 7.47 10.63
CA GLY A 184 -4.64 8.27 11.79
C GLY A 184 -5.56 7.53 12.78
N ILE A 185 -6.32 6.53 12.32
CA ILE A 185 -7.26 5.74 13.12
C ILE A 185 -6.52 4.61 13.85
N VAL A 186 -5.65 3.90 13.12
CA VAL A 186 -4.97 2.70 13.66
C VAL A 186 -3.62 3.00 14.32
N ALA A 187 -3.18 4.26 14.31
CA ALA A 187 -1.87 4.66 14.82
C ALA A 187 -1.57 4.11 16.21
N LYS A 188 -2.54 4.10 17.14
CA LYS A 188 -2.32 3.58 18.50
C LYS A 188 -1.97 2.08 18.57
N TYR A 189 -2.35 1.31 17.56
CA TYR A 189 -2.08 -0.13 17.44
C TYR A 189 -0.88 -0.45 16.52
N ALA A 190 -0.32 0.56 15.85
CA ALA A 190 0.77 0.38 14.90
C ALA A 190 2.15 0.40 15.58
N GLU A 191 3.03 -0.53 15.20
CA GLU A 191 4.45 -0.45 15.54
C GLU A 191 5.06 0.84 14.96
N ASP A 192 6.03 1.42 15.68
CA ASP A 192 6.80 2.55 15.15
C ASP A 192 7.88 2.05 14.19
N LEU A 193 7.64 2.21 12.90
CA LEU A 193 8.50 1.78 11.80
C LEU A 193 9.58 2.82 11.42
N THR A 194 9.74 3.88 12.24
CA THR A 194 10.61 5.01 11.93
C THR A 194 12.07 4.59 11.79
N LYS A 195 12.56 3.69 12.65
CA LYS A 195 13.98 3.28 12.66
C LYS A 195 14.35 2.54 11.37
N GLU A 196 13.44 1.72 10.88
CA GLU A 196 13.63 0.83 9.74
C GLU A 196 13.46 1.61 8.42
N PHE A 197 12.47 2.50 8.34
CA PHE A 197 12.01 3.02 7.05
C PHE A 197 11.99 4.56 6.94
N ALA A 198 12.18 5.35 8.00
CA ALA A 198 12.10 6.82 7.86
C ALA A 198 13.39 7.49 7.34
N ASN A 199 14.42 6.72 6.98
CA ASN A 199 15.64 7.30 6.42
C ASN A 199 15.35 7.96 5.05
N LYS A 200 15.99 9.10 4.79
CA LYS A 200 15.72 9.94 3.61
C LYS A 200 15.83 9.17 2.28
N LYS A 201 16.86 8.32 2.15
CA LYS A 201 17.09 7.51 0.94
C LYS A 201 15.92 6.55 0.67
N PHE A 202 15.30 6.03 1.72
CA PHE A 202 14.13 5.17 1.60
C PHE A 202 12.87 5.96 1.25
N SER A 203 12.57 7.04 1.99
CA SER A 203 11.37 7.85 1.75
C SER A 203 11.32 8.48 0.35
N GLU A 204 12.48 8.88 -0.20
CA GLU A 204 12.59 9.47 -1.55
C GLU A 204 12.20 8.52 -2.69
N LYS A 205 12.08 7.21 -2.42
CA LYS A 205 11.61 6.22 -3.41
C LYS A 205 10.11 6.34 -3.70
N PHE A 206 9.35 6.99 -2.82
CA PHE A 206 7.89 7.10 -2.88
C PHE A 206 7.43 8.51 -3.25
N ASP A 207 6.13 8.65 -3.54
CA ASP A 207 5.47 9.96 -3.59
C ASP A 207 5.46 10.57 -2.17
N PRO A 208 5.92 11.83 -1.98
CA PRO A 208 6.00 12.44 -0.66
C PRO A 208 4.64 12.54 0.05
N LYS A 209 3.55 12.83 -0.66
CA LYS A 209 2.22 12.93 -0.04
C LYS A 209 1.79 11.59 0.54
N ILE A 210 2.06 10.49 -0.18
CA ILE A 210 1.71 9.14 0.26
C ILE A 210 2.59 8.71 1.43
N PHE A 211 3.90 8.96 1.37
CA PHE A 211 4.80 8.58 2.44
C PHE A 211 4.51 9.37 3.74
N GLU A 212 4.35 10.69 3.64
CA GLU A 212 4.03 11.54 4.80
C GLU A 212 2.65 11.26 5.40
N ASN A 213 1.68 10.79 4.61
CA ASN A 213 0.38 10.36 5.13
C ASN A 213 0.48 9.21 6.15
N ASN A 214 1.55 8.42 6.09
CA ASN A 214 1.81 7.35 7.04
C ASN A 214 2.56 7.81 8.30
N LYS A 215 2.88 9.10 8.44
CA LYS A 215 3.45 9.66 9.66
C LYS A 215 2.35 10.28 10.50
N VAL A 216 2.13 9.72 11.69
CA VAL A 216 1.08 10.16 12.60
C VAL A 216 1.70 10.69 13.87
N THR A 217 1.30 11.91 14.25
CA THR A 217 1.68 12.52 15.52
C THR A 217 0.73 12.05 16.61
N THR A 218 1.29 11.40 17.63
CA THR A 218 0.59 10.95 18.84
C THR A 218 1.10 11.72 20.06
N SER A 219 0.53 11.46 21.23
CA SER A 219 1.04 12.01 22.51
C SER A 219 2.51 11.66 22.77
N ASN A 220 3.01 10.55 22.21
CA ASN A 220 4.38 10.07 22.37
C ASN A 220 5.34 10.54 21.25
N GLY A 221 4.90 11.49 20.41
CA GLY A 221 5.64 11.99 19.26
C GLY A 221 5.11 11.48 17.92
N THR A 222 5.81 11.85 16.85
CA THR A 222 5.48 11.43 15.47
C THR A 222 6.15 10.11 15.16
N LYS A 223 5.36 9.13 14.71
CA LYS A 223 5.85 7.82 14.25
C LYS A 223 5.40 7.51 12.84
N LEU A 224 6.22 6.76 12.11
CA LEU A 224 5.84 6.12 10.86
C LEU A 224 5.03 4.86 11.19
N VAL A 225 3.73 4.85 10.89
CA VAL A 225 2.83 3.75 11.28
C VAL A 225 2.68 2.68 10.20
N ALA A 226 2.99 3.02 8.95
CA ALA A 226 2.91 2.11 7.82
C ALA A 226 3.84 2.55 6.69
N VAL A 227 4.04 1.69 5.69
CA VAL A 227 4.87 1.98 4.51
C VAL A 227 4.06 1.75 3.22
N PRO A 228 4.18 2.61 2.20
CA PRO A 228 3.42 2.44 0.96
C PRO A 228 3.70 1.12 0.24
N TRP A 229 2.64 0.40 -0.11
CA TRP A 229 2.74 -0.88 -0.82
C TRP A 229 2.38 -0.74 -2.29
N TYR A 230 1.22 -0.17 -2.57
CA TYR A 230 0.78 0.20 -3.91
C TYR A 230 -0.12 1.43 -3.84
N ILE A 231 -0.21 2.16 -4.94
CA ILE A 231 -0.92 3.43 -5.00
C ILE A 231 -2.20 3.29 -5.81
N ASP A 232 -3.13 4.19 -5.52
CA ASP A 232 -4.33 4.34 -6.32
C ASP A 232 -4.69 5.82 -6.46
N ALA A 233 -5.46 6.13 -7.50
CA ALA A 233 -6.00 7.45 -7.75
C ALA A 233 -7.21 7.39 -8.69
N GLY A 234 -8.16 8.28 -8.48
CA GLY A 234 -9.29 8.45 -9.40
C GLY A 234 -8.83 9.05 -10.73
N LEU A 235 -9.07 8.33 -11.83
CA LEU A 235 -8.78 8.76 -13.20
C LEU A 235 -10.00 8.64 -14.11
N LEU A 236 -9.93 9.32 -15.25
CA LEU A 236 -10.93 9.23 -16.32
C LEU A 236 -10.52 8.12 -17.30
N TYR A 237 -11.39 7.12 -17.42
CA TYR A 237 -11.35 6.12 -18.48
C TYR A 237 -12.28 6.55 -19.61
N TYR A 238 -11.82 6.39 -20.85
CA TYR A 238 -12.58 6.79 -22.02
C TYR A 238 -12.41 5.84 -23.21
N ARG A 239 -13.43 5.80 -24.07
CA ARG A 239 -13.43 5.03 -25.31
C ARG A 239 -12.77 5.83 -26.44
N LYS A 240 -11.50 5.52 -26.72
CA LYS A 240 -10.71 6.16 -27.80
C LYS A 240 -11.39 6.03 -29.16
N ASP A 241 -11.92 4.85 -29.44
CA ASP A 241 -12.62 4.56 -30.70
C ASP A 241 -13.88 5.42 -30.87
N LEU A 242 -14.62 5.67 -29.80
CA LEU A 242 -15.80 6.53 -29.85
C LEU A 242 -15.42 8.01 -29.95
N LEU A 243 -14.34 8.46 -29.30
CA LEU A 243 -13.84 9.82 -29.51
C LEU A 243 -13.38 10.03 -30.96
N GLN A 244 -12.67 9.06 -31.55
CA GLN A 244 -12.27 9.11 -32.95
C GLN A 244 -13.47 9.13 -33.91
N GLU A 245 -14.52 8.37 -33.62
CA GLU A 245 -15.71 8.29 -34.47
C GLU A 245 -16.57 9.56 -34.40
N TYR A 246 -16.82 10.08 -33.21
CA TYR A 246 -17.74 11.22 -33.01
C TYR A 246 -17.05 12.58 -33.01
N PHE A 247 -15.74 12.63 -32.77
CA PHE A 247 -14.93 13.84 -32.75
C PHE A 247 -13.63 13.69 -33.57
N PRO A 248 -13.69 13.35 -34.87
CA PRO A 248 -12.50 13.03 -35.68
C PRO A 248 -11.49 14.17 -35.84
N ASN A 249 -11.87 15.41 -35.50
CA ASN A 249 -11.00 16.58 -35.53
C ASN A 249 -10.53 17.02 -34.12
N ASN A 250 -11.00 16.36 -33.06
CA ASN A 250 -10.66 16.61 -31.67
C ASN A 250 -10.98 15.37 -30.82
N ASP A 251 -10.27 14.27 -31.08
CA ASP A 251 -10.46 12.96 -30.43
C ASP A 251 -9.77 12.87 -29.06
N GLN A 252 -9.40 14.03 -28.51
CA GLN A 252 -8.72 14.16 -27.23
C GLN A 252 -9.71 13.98 -26.07
N PRO A 253 -9.29 13.43 -24.93
CA PRO A 253 -10.14 13.33 -23.74
C PRO A 253 -10.58 14.72 -23.25
N PRO A 254 -11.72 14.81 -22.52
CA PRO A 254 -12.25 16.08 -22.06
C PRO A 254 -11.36 16.73 -21.00
N GLU A 255 -11.03 18.00 -21.21
CA GLU A 255 -10.25 18.81 -20.27
C GLU A 255 -11.12 19.38 -19.14
N THR A 256 -12.35 19.79 -19.44
CA THR A 256 -13.31 20.33 -18.47
C THR A 256 -14.52 19.45 -18.29
N TRP A 257 -15.20 19.55 -17.13
CA TRP A 257 -16.46 18.82 -16.91
C TRP A 257 -17.52 19.14 -17.95
N LYS A 258 -17.51 20.37 -18.50
CA LYS A 258 -18.40 20.79 -19.59
C LYS A 258 -18.05 20.10 -20.91
N ASP A 259 -16.77 19.90 -21.20
CA ASP A 259 -16.34 19.12 -22.37
C ASP A 259 -16.80 17.68 -22.24
N LEU A 260 -16.65 17.09 -21.05
CA LEU A 260 -17.12 15.73 -20.75
C LEU A 260 -18.63 15.64 -20.99
N GLU A 261 -19.43 16.57 -20.49
CA GLU A 261 -20.88 16.57 -20.71
C GLU A 261 -21.26 16.59 -22.19
N ASN A 262 -20.63 17.48 -22.97
CA ASN A 262 -20.90 17.61 -24.41
C ASN A 262 -20.49 16.35 -25.18
N MET A 263 -19.29 15.83 -24.89
CA MET A 263 -18.77 14.61 -25.52
C MET A 263 -19.60 13.39 -25.16
N ALA A 264 -19.90 13.22 -23.87
CA ALA A 264 -20.69 12.13 -23.33
C ALA A 264 -22.09 12.11 -23.94
N LYS A 265 -22.76 13.27 -24.04
CA LYS A 265 -24.09 13.38 -24.63
C LYS A 265 -24.10 13.06 -26.13
N THR A 266 -23.12 13.58 -26.87
CA THR A 266 -22.99 13.35 -28.32
C THR A 266 -22.77 11.87 -28.63
N ILE A 267 -21.82 11.23 -27.95
CA ILE A 267 -21.53 9.80 -28.12
C ILE A 267 -22.74 8.99 -27.68
N GLN A 268 -23.34 9.30 -26.53
CA GLN A 268 -24.51 8.57 -26.04
C GLN A 268 -25.66 8.58 -27.05
N ASP A 269 -26.04 9.74 -27.58
CA ASP A 269 -27.15 9.85 -28.53
C ASP A 269 -26.84 9.15 -29.85
N GLY A 270 -25.60 9.25 -30.33
CA GLY A 270 -25.11 8.54 -31.49
C GLY A 270 -25.17 7.03 -31.33
N GLU A 271 -24.62 6.51 -30.23
CA GLU A 271 -24.55 5.08 -29.93
C GLU A 271 -25.94 4.49 -29.69
N ARG A 272 -26.82 5.20 -28.97
CA ARG A 272 -28.22 4.75 -28.79
C ARG A 272 -28.95 4.63 -30.13
N LYS A 273 -28.75 5.61 -31.03
CA LYS A 273 -29.32 5.57 -32.38
C LYS A 273 -28.73 4.43 -33.23
N ARG A 274 -27.41 4.26 -33.20
CA ARG A 274 -26.66 3.26 -33.97
C ARG A 274 -27.00 1.83 -33.53
N LEU A 275 -27.02 1.60 -32.23
CA LEU A 275 -27.24 0.30 -31.61
C LEU A 275 -28.73 -0.03 -31.38
N LYS A 276 -29.62 0.95 -31.53
CA LYS A 276 -31.06 0.83 -31.26
C LYS A 276 -31.37 0.29 -29.86
N ARG A 277 -30.64 0.81 -28.86
CA ARG A 277 -30.77 0.44 -27.44
C ARG A 277 -30.52 1.68 -26.58
N ASP A 278 -31.23 1.79 -25.46
CA ASP A 278 -31.16 2.98 -24.58
C ASP A 278 -30.25 2.81 -23.37
N ASP A 279 -29.62 1.64 -23.22
CA ASP A 279 -28.76 1.30 -22.08
C ASP A 279 -27.28 1.63 -22.31
N PHE A 280 -26.96 2.37 -23.38
CA PHE A 280 -25.67 3.05 -23.53
C PHE A 280 -25.69 4.39 -22.78
N TRP A 281 -24.63 4.68 -22.03
CA TRP A 281 -24.49 5.85 -21.18
C TRP A 281 -23.26 6.68 -21.53
N GLY A 282 -23.36 7.99 -21.38
CA GLY A 282 -22.25 8.90 -21.60
C GLY A 282 -21.18 8.75 -20.52
N PHE A 283 -21.57 8.68 -19.25
CA PHE A 283 -20.65 8.68 -18.12
C PHE A 283 -21.14 7.83 -16.96
N VAL A 284 -20.27 6.99 -16.39
CA VAL A 284 -20.57 6.13 -15.23
C VAL A 284 -19.54 6.30 -14.10
N TRP A 285 -19.99 6.26 -12.85
CA TRP A 285 -19.20 6.62 -11.66
C TRP A 285 -19.87 6.15 -10.35
N GLN A 286 -19.15 6.19 -9.21
CA GLN A 286 -19.59 5.70 -7.90
C GLN A 286 -20.55 6.71 -7.25
N GLY A 287 -21.84 6.39 -7.13
CA GLY A 287 -22.86 7.29 -6.57
C GLY A 287 -23.49 6.84 -5.25
N LYS A 288 -23.18 5.62 -4.80
CA LYS A 288 -23.64 5.05 -3.51
C LYS A 288 -23.08 5.84 -2.33
N ALA A 289 -23.93 6.15 -1.34
CA ALA A 289 -23.50 6.75 -0.07
C ALA A 289 -22.49 5.84 0.65
N SER A 290 -21.21 6.13 0.42
CA SER A 290 -20.06 5.30 0.80
C SER A 290 -18.78 6.12 0.66
N GLU A 291 -17.66 5.55 1.10
CA GLU A 291 -16.33 6.15 0.93
C GLU A 291 -15.98 6.41 -0.54
N GLY A 292 -16.48 5.59 -1.47
CA GLY A 292 -16.31 5.82 -2.91
C GLY A 292 -16.94 7.14 -3.37
N LEU A 293 -18.11 7.50 -2.83
CA LEU A 293 -18.73 8.79 -3.14
C LEU A 293 -18.00 9.97 -2.47
N THR A 294 -17.41 9.78 -1.29
CA THR A 294 -16.53 10.79 -0.69
C THR A 294 -15.38 11.12 -1.64
N CYS A 295 -14.78 10.11 -2.29
CA CYS A 295 -13.70 10.30 -3.25
C CYS A 295 -14.15 11.08 -4.50
N ASN A 296 -15.29 10.69 -5.10
CA ASN A 296 -15.83 11.36 -6.28
C ASN A 296 -16.19 12.82 -5.99
N ALA A 297 -16.88 13.05 -4.87
CA ALA A 297 -17.32 14.36 -4.48
C ALA A 297 -16.15 15.29 -4.14
N LEU A 298 -15.10 14.76 -3.51
CA LEU A 298 -13.86 15.51 -3.27
C LEU A 298 -13.17 15.91 -4.58
N GLU A 299 -13.15 15.04 -5.59
CA GLU A 299 -12.61 15.36 -6.92
C GLU A 299 -13.41 16.48 -7.59
N TRP A 300 -14.74 16.43 -7.56
CA TRP A 300 -15.58 17.50 -8.10
C TRP A 300 -15.41 18.81 -7.32
N GLN A 301 -15.47 18.75 -5.99
CA GLN A 301 -15.33 19.92 -5.12
C GLN A 301 -13.97 20.58 -5.35
N PHE A 302 -12.88 19.82 -5.26
CA PHE A 302 -11.54 20.36 -5.39
C PHE A 302 -11.29 20.90 -6.80
N SER A 303 -11.74 20.18 -7.84
CA SER A 303 -11.55 20.61 -9.23
C SER A 303 -12.29 21.90 -9.59
N HIS A 304 -13.30 22.30 -8.81
CA HIS A 304 -13.97 23.60 -8.90
C HIS A 304 -13.33 24.69 -8.02
N GLY A 305 -12.28 24.39 -7.26
CA GLY A 305 -11.68 25.28 -6.28
C GLY A 305 -12.41 25.29 -4.93
N GLY A 306 -13.16 24.23 -4.62
CA GLY A 306 -14.00 24.08 -3.44
C GLY A 306 -13.29 23.70 -2.14
N GLY A 307 -12.00 23.40 -2.18
CA GLY A 307 -11.20 22.99 -1.03
C GLY A 307 -11.19 21.48 -0.76
N LYS A 308 -10.54 21.05 0.32
CA LYS A 308 -10.24 19.64 0.68
C LYS A 308 -11.11 19.08 1.81
N ILE A 309 -12.30 19.63 2.04
CA ILE A 309 -13.21 19.30 3.16
C ILE A 309 -12.70 19.83 4.50
N VAL A 310 -11.48 19.46 4.88
CA VAL A 310 -10.76 19.97 6.07
C VAL A 310 -9.33 20.26 5.66
N ASP A 311 -8.85 21.46 6.00
CA ASP A 311 -7.45 21.86 5.84
C ASP A 311 -6.75 21.78 7.20
N THR A 312 -5.56 21.19 7.21
CA THR A 312 -4.76 21.00 8.42
C THR A 312 -3.70 22.09 8.48
N LYS A 313 -3.94 23.08 9.33
CA LYS A 313 -3.01 24.20 9.55
C LYS A 313 -2.21 23.98 10.81
N LYS A 314 -1.12 24.75 10.96
CA LYS A 314 -0.30 24.78 12.20
C LYS A 314 -1.12 25.03 13.47
N ASN A 315 -2.27 25.70 13.36
CA ASN A 315 -3.15 26.05 14.48
C ASN A 315 -4.32 25.07 14.68
N GLY A 316 -4.29 23.92 13.99
CA GLY A 316 -5.32 22.89 14.04
C GLY A 316 -6.12 22.77 12.74
N ASN A 317 -7.04 21.80 12.74
CA ASN A 317 -7.93 21.53 11.62
C ASN A 317 -9.02 22.60 11.49
N GLU A 318 -9.28 23.03 10.26
CA GLU A 318 -10.33 23.97 9.87
C GLU A 318 -11.15 23.40 8.70
N VAL A 319 -12.45 23.68 8.66
CA VAL A 319 -13.28 23.24 7.54
C VAL A 319 -12.92 24.02 6.27
N ASP A 320 -12.55 23.29 5.23
CA ASP A 320 -12.14 23.83 3.92
C ASP A 320 -13.17 23.48 2.85
N ILE A 321 -14.28 24.22 2.91
CA ILE A 321 -15.40 24.14 1.97
C ILE A 321 -15.74 25.56 1.53
N ASP A 322 -15.40 25.88 0.28
CA ASP A 322 -15.91 27.08 -0.40
C ASP A 322 -17.33 26.80 -0.89
N ILE A 323 -18.30 27.55 -0.35
CA ILE A 323 -19.73 27.26 -0.54
C ILE A 323 -20.12 27.36 -2.01
N ASP A 324 -19.66 28.38 -2.72
CA ASP A 324 -20.11 28.66 -4.09
C ASP A 324 -19.48 27.69 -5.08
N ALA A 325 -18.17 27.43 -4.96
CA ALA A 325 -17.49 26.44 -5.79
C ALA A 325 -18.02 25.03 -5.56
N THR A 326 -18.24 24.65 -4.29
CA THR A 326 -18.78 23.31 -3.96
C THR A 326 -20.22 23.14 -4.42
N THR A 327 -21.04 24.20 -4.31
CA THR A 327 -22.43 24.19 -4.81
C THR A 327 -22.45 23.93 -6.32
N LYS A 328 -21.62 24.64 -7.09
CA LYS A 328 -21.51 24.44 -8.54
C LYS A 328 -21.10 23.00 -8.89
N ALA A 329 -20.08 22.48 -8.20
CA ALA A 329 -19.61 21.10 -8.41
C ALA A 329 -20.74 20.07 -8.19
N PHE A 330 -21.49 20.20 -7.10
CA PHE A 330 -22.54 19.24 -6.76
C PHE A 330 -23.79 19.40 -7.60
N ASP A 331 -24.16 20.62 -8.01
CA ASP A 331 -25.23 20.85 -8.99
C ASP A 331 -24.88 20.26 -10.35
N GLN A 332 -23.63 20.40 -10.78
CA GLN A 332 -23.15 19.79 -12.02
C GLN A 332 -23.26 18.27 -11.96
N ALA A 333 -22.74 17.64 -10.90
CA ALA A 333 -22.80 16.19 -10.73
C ALA A 333 -24.24 15.65 -10.66
N LYS A 334 -25.12 16.38 -9.96
CA LYS A 334 -26.56 16.09 -9.88
C LYS A 334 -27.21 16.08 -11.28
N ASN A 335 -26.83 17.00 -12.16
CA ASN A 335 -27.40 17.13 -13.51
C ASN A 335 -26.94 16.03 -14.49
N TRP A 336 -25.92 15.25 -14.15
CA TRP A 336 -25.52 14.10 -14.97
C TRP A 336 -26.53 12.95 -14.87
N ILE A 337 -27.15 12.76 -13.70
CA ILE A 337 -28.10 11.67 -13.44
C ILE A 337 -29.39 11.90 -14.25
N ASN A 338 -29.86 10.85 -14.94
CA ASN A 338 -30.95 10.89 -15.93
C ASN A 338 -30.62 11.62 -17.24
N ASN A 339 -29.39 12.12 -17.40
CA ASN A 339 -28.94 12.76 -18.63
C ASN A 339 -27.86 11.92 -19.31
N ILE A 340 -26.62 12.02 -18.83
CA ILE A 340 -25.48 11.26 -19.35
C ILE A 340 -25.11 10.07 -18.45
N SER A 341 -25.68 9.99 -17.25
CA SER A 341 -25.48 8.90 -16.29
C SER A 341 -26.80 8.21 -15.93
N PRO A 342 -26.78 6.90 -15.62
CA PRO A 342 -27.98 6.12 -15.31
C PRO A 342 -28.82 6.69 -14.16
N PRO A 343 -30.16 6.54 -14.15
CA PRO A 343 -31.00 6.92 -13.03
C PRO A 343 -30.57 6.27 -11.70
N GLU A 344 -30.08 5.03 -11.77
CA GLU A 344 -29.65 4.23 -10.63
C GLU A 344 -28.24 4.57 -10.13
N THR A 345 -27.58 5.61 -10.69
CA THR A 345 -26.19 5.97 -10.33
C THR A 345 -25.98 6.10 -8.82
N GLY A 346 -26.98 6.60 -8.09
CA GLY A 346 -26.93 6.68 -6.62
C GLY A 346 -26.80 5.34 -5.88
N LYS A 347 -26.92 4.20 -6.57
CA LYS A 347 -26.76 2.86 -5.98
C LYS A 347 -25.41 2.23 -6.33
N PHE A 348 -24.68 2.77 -7.31
CA PHE A 348 -23.50 2.13 -7.85
C PHE A 348 -22.29 2.31 -6.92
N ASP A 349 -21.69 1.18 -6.56
CA ASP A 349 -20.32 1.07 -6.06
C ASP A 349 -19.36 0.62 -7.17
N ASP A 350 -18.07 0.46 -6.85
CA ASP A 350 -16.97 0.18 -7.79
C ASP A 350 -17.26 -0.99 -8.75
N ILE A 351 -18.02 -1.98 -8.30
CA ILE A 351 -18.36 -3.16 -9.10
C ILE A 351 -19.51 -2.85 -10.06
N ASP A 352 -20.50 -2.07 -9.64
CA ASP A 352 -21.70 -1.78 -10.42
C ASP A 352 -21.40 -0.93 -11.66
N MET A 353 -20.67 0.19 -11.54
CA MET A 353 -20.33 0.99 -12.74
C MET A 353 -19.32 0.25 -13.63
N PHE A 354 -18.37 -0.48 -13.05
CA PHE A 354 -17.44 -1.27 -13.83
C PHE A 354 -18.17 -2.35 -14.64
N ARG A 355 -19.29 -2.89 -14.12
CA ARG A 355 -20.17 -3.80 -14.85
C ARG A 355 -20.83 -3.15 -16.08
N ILE A 356 -21.18 -1.88 -16.01
CA ILE A 356 -21.73 -1.14 -17.17
C ILE A 356 -20.63 -0.89 -18.20
N TRP A 357 -19.47 -0.43 -17.73
CA TRP A 357 -18.29 -0.19 -18.55
C TRP A 357 -17.84 -1.43 -19.34
N ARG A 358 -17.65 -2.57 -18.67
CA ARG A 358 -17.23 -3.83 -19.29
C ARG A 358 -18.24 -4.41 -20.29
N LYS A 359 -19.51 -3.97 -20.22
CA LYS A 359 -20.55 -4.32 -21.20
C LYS A 359 -20.56 -3.42 -22.45
N HIS A 360 -19.55 -2.57 -22.62
CA HIS A 360 -19.44 -1.60 -23.72
C HIS A 360 -20.55 -0.56 -23.74
N ASN A 361 -21.17 -0.32 -22.59
CA ASN A 361 -22.35 0.51 -22.45
C ASN A 361 -22.02 1.90 -21.87
N ALA A 362 -20.76 2.32 -21.90
CA ALA A 362 -20.35 3.63 -21.43
C ALA A 362 -19.26 4.25 -22.32
N ALA A 363 -19.35 5.55 -22.57
CA ALA A 363 -18.30 6.30 -23.27
C ALA A 363 -17.15 6.70 -22.33
N PHE A 364 -17.50 7.12 -21.11
CA PHE A 364 -16.58 7.53 -20.07
C PHE A 364 -16.87 6.81 -18.74
N MET A 365 -15.84 6.58 -17.95
CA MET A 365 -15.95 6.04 -16.59
C MET A 365 -14.95 6.73 -15.66
N ARG A 366 -15.38 7.12 -14.47
CA ARG A 366 -14.45 7.43 -13.37
C ARG A 366 -14.22 6.16 -12.57
N ASN A 367 -12.96 5.76 -12.42
CA ASN A 367 -12.60 4.62 -11.58
C ASN A 367 -11.14 4.73 -11.10
N TRP A 368 -10.76 3.80 -10.24
CA TRP A 368 -9.42 3.58 -9.72
C TRP A 368 -8.49 2.93 -10.76
N LEU A 369 -7.19 2.84 -10.47
CA LEU A 369 -6.15 2.38 -11.40
C LEU A 369 -6.28 0.91 -11.82
N TYR A 370 -6.85 0.06 -10.95
CA TYR A 370 -7.06 -1.37 -11.26
C TYR A 370 -7.93 -1.59 -12.50
N ALA A 371 -8.89 -0.67 -12.72
CA ALA A 371 -9.90 -0.79 -13.77
C ALA A 371 -9.28 -0.83 -15.18
N TYR A 372 -8.09 -0.25 -15.38
CA TYR A 372 -7.38 -0.36 -16.66
C TYR A 372 -7.06 -1.81 -16.99
N ASN A 373 -6.34 -2.49 -16.09
CA ASN A 373 -5.88 -3.86 -16.29
C ASN A 373 -7.08 -4.81 -16.46
N GLU A 374 -8.12 -4.65 -15.66
CA GLU A 374 -9.36 -5.42 -15.84
C GLU A 374 -10.07 -5.16 -17.17
N SER A 375 -9.95 -3.95 -17.73
CA SER A 375 -10.56 -3.62 -19.03
C SER A 375 -9.82 -4.21 -20.22
N VAL A 376 -8.50 -4.42 -20.13
CA VAL A 376 -7.65 -4.77 -21.29
C VAL A 376 -6.98 -6.13 -21.21
N THR A 377 -7.02 -6.82 -20.07
CA THR A 377 -6.41 -8.15 -19.93
C THR A 377 -7.16 -9.21 -20.74
N LYS A 378 -6.43 -10.12 -21.39
CA LYS A 378 -7.01 -11.21 -22.20
C LYS A 378 -7.93 -12.14 -21.42
N HIS A 379 -7.69 -12.29 -20.12
CA HIS A 379 -8.47 -13.17 -19.24
C HIS A 379 -9.73 -12.50 -18.69
N SER A 380 -9.96 -11.21 -19.00
CA SER A 380 -11.17 -10.51 -18.56
C SER A 380 -12.43 -11.05 -19.24
N GLY A 381 -12.30 -11.69 -20.41
CA GLY A 381 -13.43 -12.08 -21.25
C GLY A 381 -14.02 -10.91 -22.07
N TYR A 382 -13.31 -9.77 -22.16
CA TYR A 382 -13.73 -8.54 -22.83
C TYR A 382 -12.75 -8.10 -23.91
N GLU A 383 -12.51 -8.97 -24.90
CA GLU A 383 -11.60 -8.71 -26.02
C GLU A 383 -11.94 -7.40 -26.77
N ASP A 384 -13.21 -7.02 -26.76
CA ASP A 384 -13.71 -5.84 -27.47
C ASP A 384 -13.20 -4.50 -26.90
N LEU A 385 -12.70 -4.44 -25.66
CA LEU A 385 -12.14 -3.20 -25.05
C LEU A 385 -10.64 -3.08 -25.30
N GLN A 386 -9.97 -4.15 -25.71
CA GLN A 386 -8.53 -4.16 -25.92
C GLN A 386 -8.13 -3.13 -26.99
N GLY A 387 -7.14 -2.30 -26.65
CA GLY A 387 -6.67 -1.22 -27.52
C GLY A 387 -7.62 -0.03 -27.65
N LYS A 388 -8.86 -0.10 -27.16
CA LYS A 388 -9.89 0.95 -27.30
C LYS A 388 -10.06 1.83 -26.06
N VAL A 389 -9.44 1.44 -24.93
CA VAL A 389 -9.49 2.21 -23.68
C VAL A 389 -8.31 3.17 -23.59
N GLY A 390 -8.60 4.43 -23.28
CA GLY A 390 -7.63 5.45 -22.89
C GLY A 390 -7.82 5.84 -21.44
N VAL A 391 -6.78 6.44 -20.84
CA VAL A 391 -6.77 6.96 -19.47
C VAL A 391 -6.26 8.39 -19.48
N ALA A 392 -6.93 9.28 -18.75
CA ALA A 392 -6.58 10.69 -18.61
C ALA A 392 -6.86 11.18 -17.18
N LEU A 393 -6.36 12.37 -16.84
CA LEU A 393 -6.81 13.06 -15.63
C LEU A 393 -8.32 13.27 -15.65
N LEU A 394 -8.91 13.33 -14.45
CA LEU A 394 -10.28 13.78 -14.33
C LEU A 394 -10.41 15.24 -14.79
N PRO A 395 -11.51 15.61 -15.46
CA PRO A 395 -11.70 16.97 -15.94
C PRO A 395 -11.67 17.99 -14.79
N LYS A 396 -11.30 19.23 -15.12
CA LYS A 396 -11.36 20.36 -14.18
C LYS A 396 -12.66 21.14 -14.29
N GLY A 397 -12.98 21.94 -13.27
CA GLY A 397 -14.01 22.96 -13.36
C GLY A 397 -13.65 24.09 -14.33
N ASP A 398 -14.52 25.10 -14.44
CA ASP A 398 -14.34 26.25 -15.34
C ASP A 398 -13.99 27.57 -14.62
N GLY A 399 -13.81 27.52 -13.29
CA GLY A 399 -13.45 28.67 -12.46
C GLY A 399 -11.95 29.01 -12.44
N GLN A 400 -11.60 30.19 -11.92
CA GLN A 400 -10.19 30.65 -11.85
C GLN A 400 -9.28 29.75 -11.00
N LYS A 401 -9.82 29.05 -10.00
CA LYS A 401 -9.10 28.09 -9.15
C LYS A 401 -9.25 26.64 -9.63
N ALA A 402 -9.82 26.44 -10.82
CA ALA A 402 -10.07 25.09 -11.32
C ALA A 402 -8.75 24.37 -11.64
N SER A 403 -8.70 23.11 -11.25
CA SER A 403 -7.55 22.25 -11.47
C SER A 403 -8.01 20.81 -11.64
N HIS A 404 -7.18 19.96 -12.24
CA HIS A 404 -7.43 18.52 -12.21
C HIS A 404 -7.25 18.04 -10.78
N ALA A 405 -8.12 17.12 -10.36
CA ALA A 405 -8.12 16.56 -9.01
C ALA A 405 -8.28 15.06 -9.10
N SER A 406 -7.42 14.34 -8.39
CA SER A 406 -7.55 12.89 -8.20
C SER A 406 -7.48 12.60 -6.72
N THR A 407 -8.49 11.95 -6.16
CA THR A 407 -8.44 11.54 -4.77
C THR A 407 -7.35 10.48 -4.62
N LEU A 408 -6.43 10.70 -3.69
CA LEU A 408 -5.37 9.74 -3.39
C LEU A 408 -5.97 8.50 -2.73
N GLY A 409 -5.68 7.32 -3.28
CA GLY A 409 -6.00 6.01 -2.74
C GLY A 409 -4.75 5.16 -2.50
N GLY A 410 -4.95 3.84 -2.45
CA GLY A 410 -3.88 2.86 -2.31
C GLY A 410 -3.77 2.30 -0.88
N TRP A 411 -2.84 1.37 -0.72
CA TRP A 411 -2.72 0.55 0.48
C TRP A 411 -1.30 0.55 1.03
N GLN A 412 -1.21 0.49 2.36
CA GLN A 412 0.00 0.68 3.14
C GLN A 412 0.20 -0.55 4.03
N LEU A 413 1.43 -0.96 4.30
CA LEU A 413 1.72 -2.10 5.16
C LEU A 413 2.04 -1.62 6.58
N MET A 414 1.26 -2.10 7.55
CA MET A 414 1.40 -1.83 8.98
C MET A 414 1.80 -3.10 9.72
N VAL A 415 2.68 -2.96 10.72
CA VAL A 415 2.97 -4.02 11.69
C VAL A 415 2.19 -3.75 12.98
N ASN A 416 1.58 -4.79 13.55
CA ASN A 416 0.87 -4.69 14.83
C ASN A 416 1.87 -4.46 15.98
N ALA A 417 1.66 -3.42 16.78
CA ALA A 417 2.50 -3.11 17.95
C ALA A 417 2.44 -4.21 19.02
N HIS A 418 1.37 -5.01 19.01
CA HIS A 418 1.19 -6.13 19.94
C HIS A 418 2.02 -7.35 19.59
N SER A 419 2.44 -7.55 18.34
CA SER A 419 3.39 -8.60 17.96
C SER A 419 4.67 -8.47 18.80
N GLN A 420 5.23 -9.58 19.29
CA GLN A 420 6.43 -9.58 20.13
C GLN A 420 7.54 -10.46 19.54
N GLY A 421 8.71 -10.43 20.17
CA GLY A 421 9.74 -11.46 19.97
C GLY A 421 10.13 -11.70 18.50
N LYS A 422 10.00 -12.95 18.05
CA LYS A 422 10.40 -13.36 16.69
C LYS A 422 9.33 -13.01 15.67
N GLU A 423 8.08 -12.96 16.09
CA GLU A 423 6.90 -12.64 15.29
C GLU A 423 6.99 -11.18 14.82
N LYS A 424 7.27 -10.23 15.72
CA LYS A 424 7.52 -8.82 15.35
C LYS A 424 8.66 -8.68 14.34
N LYS A 425 9.78 -9.35 14.59
CA LYS A 425 10.95 -9.33 13.68
C LYS A 425 10.60 -9.90 12.31
N ALA A 426 9.88 -11.02 12.26
CA ALA A 426 9.41 -11.62 11.02
C ALA A 426 8.38 -10.73 10.30
N ALA A 427 7.49 -10.04 11.03
CA ALA A 427 6.51 -9.12 10.49
C ALA A 427 7.16 -7.90 9.82
N ILE A 428 8.11 -7.25 10.50
CA ILE A 428 8.92 -6.15 9.93
C ILE A 428 9.68 -6.64 8.70
N LYS A 429 10.30 -7.83 8.78
CA LYS A 429 11.01 -8.43 7.65
C LYS A 429 10.08 -8.74 6.47
N PHE A 430 8.86 -9.17 6.75
CA PHE A 430 7.84 -9.40 5.73
C PHE A 430 7.42 -8.10 5.05
N VAL A 431 7.22 -7.02 5.81
CA VAL A 431 6.97 -5.68 5.23
C VAL A 431 8.13 -5.24 4.34
N GLU A 432 9.38 -5.36 4.81
CA GLU A 432 10.58 -5.07 3.99
C GLU A 432 10.61 -5.90 2.70
N PHE A 433 10.24 -7.18 2.78
CA PHE A 433 10.21 -8.10 1.65
C PHE A 433 9.13 -7.73 0.61
N LEU A 434 7.93 -7.35 1.06
CA LEU A 434 6.83 -7.00 0.15
C LEU A 434 7.05 -5.69 -0.61
N ILE A 435 7.75 -4.73 0.01
CA ILE A 435 7.97 -3.39 -0.56
C ILE A 435 9.25 -3.28 -1.38
N ASP A 436 9.98 -4.37 -1.58
CA ASP A 436 11.13 -4.34 -2.48
C ASP A 436 10.70 -4.23 -3.95
N LYS A 437 11.66 -3.86 -4.79
CA LYS A 437 11.44 -3.61 -6.21
C LYS A 437 10.85 -4.82 -6.95
N GLU A 438 11.39 -6.01 -6.70
CA GLU A 438 11.01 -7.22 -7.42
C GLU A 438 9.60 -7.66 -7.02
N ARG A 439 9.23 -7.52 -5.75
CA ARG A 439 7.92 -7.90 -5.22
C ARG A 439 6.84 -6.93 -5.64
N GLN A 440 7.10 -5.61 -5.61
CA GLN A 440 6.15 -4.65 -6.17
C GLN A 440 5.99 -4.80 -7.69
N LYS A 441 7.07 -5.09 -8.43
CA LYS A 441 6.98 -5.42 -9.86
C LYS A 441 6.15 -6.67 -10.10
N SER A 442 6.41 -7.74 -9.35
CA SER A 442 5.64 -8.99 -9.43
C SER A 442 4.15 -8.76 -9.15
N LEU A 443 3.82 -7.98 -8.12
CA LEU A 443 2.44 -7.62 -7.79
C LEU A 443 1.77 -6.89 -8.96
N ALA A 444 2.44 -5.87 -9.51
CA ALA A 444 1.93 -5.09 -10.63
C ALA A 444 1.69 -5.96 -11.87
N LEU A 445 2.63 -6.85 -12.21
CA LEU A 445 2.47 -7.72 -13.37
C LEU A 445 1.34 -8.74 -13.19
N LYS A 446 1.17 -9.26 -11.97
CA LYS A 446 0.13 -10.27 -11.67
C LYS A 446 -1.27 -9.67 -11.55
N THR A 447 -1.40 -8.47 -10.99
CA THR A 447 -2.71 -7.88 -10.60
C THR A 447 -3.07 -6.61 -11.38
N GLY A 448 -2.09 -5.88 -11.90
CA GLY A 448 -2.29 -4.55 -12.47
C GLY A 448 -2.32 -3.42 -11.44
N LYS A 449 -2.10 -3.71 -10.15
CA LYS A 449 -1.94 -2.69 -9.10
C LYS A 449 -0.70 -1.85 -9.37
N VAL A 450 -0.81 -0.53 -9.24
CA VAL A 450 0.29 0.39 -9.54
C VAL A 450 1.28 0.42 -8.37
N PRO A 451 2.57 0.12 -8.60
CA PRO A 451 3.59 0.12 -7.53
C PRO A 451 3.66 1.44 -6.77
N ALA A 452 4.08 1.41 -5.51
CA ALA A 452 4.39 2.65 -4.78
C ALA A 452 5.81 3.17 -5.05
N LEU A 453 6.71 2.30 -5.52
CA LEU A 453 8.07 2.68 -5.90
C LEU A 453 8.08 3.43 -7.24
N LYS A 454 8.50 4.70 -7.21
CA LYS A 454 8.56 5.55 -8.41
C LYS A 454 9.46 5.00 -9.52
N GLU A 455 10.51 4.26 -9.16
CA GLU A 455 11.43 3.67 -10.15
C GLU A 455 10.76 2.64 -11.06
N LEU A 456 9.62 2.08 -10.65
CA LEU A 456 8.88 1.08 -11.42
C LEU A 456 7.96 1.69 -12.49
N TYR A 457 7.72 3.00 -12.47
CA TYR A 457 6.89 3.67 -13.48
C TYR A 457 7.56 3.75 -14.86
N ARG A 458 8.87 3.50 -14.92
CA ARG A 458 9.65 3.40 -16.18
C ARG A 458 10.14 1.98 -16.46
N ASP A 459 9.70 0.99 -15.69
CA ASP A 459 10.05 -0.40 -15.97
C ASP A 459 9.32 -0.87 -17.24
N GLY A 460 10.07 -1.34 -18.23
CA GLY A 460 9.50 -1.66 -19.54
C GLY A 460 8.47 -2.80 -19.54
N GLU A 461 8.49 -3.73 -18.57
CA GLU A 461 7.44 -4.74 -18.47
C GLU A 461 6.17 -4.15 -17.88
N ILE A 462 6.31 -3.33 -16.84
CA ILE A 462 5.18 -2.67 -16.19
C ILE A 462 4.50 -1.71 -17.17
N VAL A 463 5.28 -0.87 -17.87
CA VAL A 463 4.77 0.07 -18.87
C VAL A 463 4.06 -0.66 -20.02
N ARG A 464 4.55 -1.83 -20.46
CA ARG A 464 3.85 -2.61 -21.48
C ARG A 464 2.47 -3.09 -21.03
N GLN A 465 2.28 -3.37 -19.75
CA GLN A 465 0.99 -3.80 -19.19
C GLN A 465 0.09 -2.63 -18.79
N LEU A 466 0.69 -1.58 -18.25
CA LEU A 466 0.05 -0.36 -17.75
C LEU A 466 0.64 0.85 -18.50
N PRO A 467 0.37 1.00 -19.80
CA PRO A 467 0.99 2.04 -20.64
C PRO A 467 0.64 3.46 -20.22
N PHE A 468 -0.39 3.64 -19.39
CA PHE A 468 -0.71 4.94 -18.81
C PHE A 468 0.34 5.42 -17.77
N LEU A 469 1.24 4.54 -17.30
CA LEU A 469 2.35 4.91 -16.42
C LEU A 469 3.52 5.52 -17.18
N ASP A 470 3.58 5.33 -18.50
CA ASP A 470 4.59 5.95 -19.34
C ASP A 470 4.30 7.45 -19.45
N ASP A 471 5.03 8.21 -18.64
CA ASP A 471 4.96 9.67 -18.55
C ASP A 471 5.81 10.37 -19.64
N ASP A 472 6.37 9.59 -20.58
CA ASP A 472 7.01 10.15 -21.78
C ASP A 472 5.93 10.74 -22.73
N ASP A 473 6.32 11.28 -23.88
CA ASP A 473 5.44 12.08 -24.77
C ASP A 473 4.22 11.32 -25.35
N ASP A 474 4.07 10.02 -25.07
CA ASP A 474 3.03 9.14 -25.61
C ASP A 474 1.67 9.21 -24.86
N ASN A 475 1.62 9.75 -23.64
CA ASN A 475 0.35 10.08 -22.95
C ASN A 475 0.37 11.46 -22.27
N PRO A 476 0.21 12.56 -23.03
CA PRO A 476 0.29 13.92 -22.48
C PRO A 476 -0.77 14.22 -21.39
N TYR A 477 -1.86 13.46 -21.33
CA TYR A 477 -2.96 13.71 -20.39
C TYR A 477 -2.72 13.19 -18.99
N LEU A 478 -1.66 12.41 -18.76
CA LEU A 478 -1.18 12.02 -17.43
C LEU A 478 0.22 12.55 -17.15
N LYS A 479 0.69 13.49 -17.98
CA LYS A 479 2.04 14.03 -17.88
C LYS A 479 2.29 14.54 -16.47
N ASN A 480 3.38 14.13 -15.86
CA ASN A 480 3.83 14.47 -14.52
C ASN A 480 2.93 13.97 -13.38
N PHE A 481 1.91 13.14 -13.65
CA PHE A 481 0.98 12.70 -12.61
C PHE A 481 1.65 11.75 -11.61
N PHE A 482 2.43 10.78 -12.09
CA PHE A 482 3.04 9.76 -11.23
C PHE A 482 4.39 10.20 -10.65
N VAL A 483 5.15 11.03 -11.38
CA VAL A 483 6.53 11.39 -11.01
C VAL A 483 6.68 12.82 -10.47
N SER A 484 5.69 13.69 -10.63
CA SER A 484 5.76 15.10 -10.22
C SER A 484 4.65 15.49 -9.27
N GLU A 485 4.91 16.58 -8.53
CA GLU A 485 4.00 17.17 -7.55
C GLU A 485 3.01 18.15 -8.18
N SER A 486 3.09 18.40 -9.49
CA SER A 486 2.37 19.47 -10.19
C SER A 486 0.87 19.25 -10.38
N ILE A 487 0.40 18.00 -10.32
CA ILE A 487 -1.03 17.67 -10.36
C ILE A 487 -1.48 17.29 -8.95
N GLU A 488 -2.58 17.88 -8.50
CA GLU A 488 -3.02 17.71 -7.12
C GLU A 488 -3.67 16.33 -6.92
N LYS A 489 -2.87 15.39 -6.41
CA LYS A 489 -3.37 14.24 -5.66
C LYS A 489 -3.96 14.76 -4.36
N VAL A 490 -5.29 14.77 -4.26
CA VAL A 490 -6.03 15.34 -3.13
C VAL A 490 -6.14 14.27 -2.04
N GLN A 491 -5.62 14.57 -0.86
CA GLN A 491 -5.74 13.70 0.29
C GLN A 491 -7.08 13.94 0.97
N ARG A 492 -7.77 12.85 1.31
CA ARG A 492 -8.89 12.90 2.25
C ARG A 492 -8.34 13.29 3.64
N PRO A 493 -9.08 14.04 4.47
CA PRO A 493 -8.56 14.59 5.73
C PRO A 493 -8.46 13.55 6.85
N SER A 494 -8.09 12.31 6.54
CA SER A 494 -8.17 11.18 7.46
C SER A 494 -7.09 11.19 8.52
N THR A 495 -5.83 11.32 8.11
CA THR A 495 -4.68 11.31 9.02
C THR A 495 -4.75 12.44 10.03
N SER A 496 -5.23 13.60 9.62
CA SER A 496 -5.34 14.77 10.49
C SER A 496 -6.59 14.77 11.37
N THR A 497 -7.67 14.09 10.98
CA THR A 497 -8.91 14.02 11.78
C THR A 497 -9.03 12.73 12.60
N GLY A 498 -8.16 11.75 12.36
CA GLY A 498 -8.03 10.51 13.14
C GLY A 498 -9.37 9.77 13.26
N ASP A 499 -9.75 9.43 14.49
CA ASP A 499 -11.01 8.73 14.81
C ASP A 499 -12.27 9.46 14.31
N ASN A 500 -12.20 10.78 14.05
CA ASN A 500 -13.34 11.53 13.52
C ASN A 500 -13.53 11.36 12.00
N TYR A 501 -12.54 10.82 11.28
CA TYR A 501 -12.58 10.75 9.83
C TYR A 501 -13.81 9.99 9.31
N THR A 502 -14.08 8.80 9.83
CA THR A 502 -15.22 7.98 9.41
C THR A 502 -16.52 8.77 9.55
N ARG A 503 -16.68 9.51 10.66
CA ARG A 503 -17.86 10.36 10.88
C ARG A 503 -17.94 11.54 9.92
N ILE A 504 -16.81 12.17 9.61
CA ILE A 504 -16.74 13.27 8.63
C ILE A 504 -17.09 12.75 7.23
N SER A 505 -16.53 11.61 6.83
CA SER A 505 -16.79 10.97 5.54
C SER A 505 -18.27 10.62 5.41
N GLU A 506 -18.89 9.97 6.42
CA GLU A 506 -20.33 9.68 6.43
C GLU A 506 -21.18 10.95 6.27
N ILE A 507 -20.91 11.99 7.06
CA ILE A 507 -21.64 13.27 6.97
C ILE A 507 -21.52 13.87 5.56
N TYR A 508 -20.34 13.77 4.96
CA TYR A 508 -20.04 14.28 3.63
C TYR A 508 -20.74 13.45 2.55
N SER A 509 -20.52 12.14 2.48
CA SER A 509 -21.12 11.24 1.50
C SER A 509 -22.64 11.23 1.57
N ASP A 510 -23.22 11.20 2.77
CA ASP A 510 -24.69 11.20 2.93
C ASP A 510 -25.30 12.50 2.41
N LYS A 511 -24.64 13.63 2.69
CA LYS A 511 -25.12 14.94 2.24
C LYS A 511 -25.01 15.08 0.73
N VAL A 512 -23.89 14.66 0.14
CA VAL A 512 -23.73 14.65 -1.32
C VAL A 512 -24.76 13.72 -1.95
N HIS A 513 -24.90 12.49 -1.45
CA HIS A 513 -25.88 11.53 -1.95
C HIS A 513 -27.30 12.10 -1.89
N TYR A 514 -27.67 12.77 -0.80
CA TYR A 514 -28.96 13.45 -0.66
C TYR A 514 -29.18 14.55 -1.70
N ILE A 515 -28.13 15.30 -2.08
CA ILE A 515 -28.17 16.30 -3.16
C ILE A 515 -28.39 15.60 -4.51
N LEU A 516 -27.62 14.55 -4.80
CA LEU A 516 -27.68 13.78 -6.05
C LEU A 516 -29.05 13.14 -6.29
N GLN A 517 -29.72 12.67 -5.25
CA GLN A 517 -31.08 12.11 -5.33
C GLN A 517 -32.18 13.18 -5.57
N ASN A 518 -31.81 14.44 -5.81
CA ASN A 518 -32.73 15.56 -5.98
C ASN A 518 -33.67 15.79 -4.77
N ASN A 519 -33.23 15.38 -3.58
CA ASN A 519 -34.00 15.57 -2.34
C ASN A 519 -33.82 16.97 -1.73
N VAL A 520 -33.10 17.87 -2.42
CA VAL A 520 -32.96 19.30 -2.07
C VAL A 520 -33.40 20.18 -3.23
N ALA A 521 -34.19 21.20 -2.89
CA ALA A 521 -34.52 22.28 -3.81
C ALA A 521 -33.39 23.33 -3.93
N ASP A 522 -32.52 23.42 -2.92
CA ASP A 522 -31.48 24.44 -2.79
C ASP A 522 -30.16 23.79 -2.36
N THR A 523 -29.28 23.53 -3.32
CA THR A 523 -27.98 22.88 -3.11
C THR A 523 -27.06 23.74 -2.23
N GLN A 524 -27.11 25.08 -2.38
CA GLN A 524 -26.27 25.98 -1.58
C GLN A 524 -26.58 25.87 -0.09
N LYS A 525 -27.87 25.83 0.30
CA LYS A 525 -28.26 25.56 1.69
C LYS A 525 -27.79 24.20 2.19
N ALA A 526 -27.81 23.18 1.33
CA ALA A 526 -27.34 21.85 1.67
C ALA A 526 -25.82 21.84 1.96
N VAL A 527 -25.04 22.57 1.17
CA VAL A 527 -23.59 22.75 1.34
C VAL A 527 -23.25 23.61 2.57
N ILE A 528 -24.04 24.65 2.88
CA ILE A 528 -23.88 25.41 4.13
C ILE A 528 -24.09 24.47 5.34
N SER A 529 -25.17 23.69 5.33
CA SER A 529 -25.45 22.71 6.38
C SER A 529 -24.36 21.64 6.50
N LEU A 530 -23.78 21.22 5.38
CA LEU A 530 -22.63 20.30 5.35
C LEU A 530 -21.44 20.89 6.12
N LYS A 531 -21.03 22.10 5.75
CA LYS A 531 -19.92 22.84 6.36
C LYS A 531 -20.12 22.98 7.87
N GLU A 532 -21.31 23.39 8.31
CA GLU A 532 -21.64 23.50 9.73
C GLU A 532 -21.60 22.17 10.49
N LYS A 533 -22.06 21.07 9.88
CA LYS A 533 -22.03 19.74 10.50
C LYS A 533 -20.59 19.25 10.70
N ILE A 534 -19.74 19.41 9.71
CA ILE A 534 -18.32 19.05 9.82
C ILE A 534 -17.62 19.94 10.86
N GLN A 535 -17.91 21.25 10.87
CA GLN A 535 -17.37 22.16 11.88
C GLN A 535 -17.71 21.71 13.30
N ARG A 536 -18.97 21.30 13.56
CA ARG A 536 -19.38 20.77 14.86
C ARG A 536 -18.60 19.52 15.28
N VAL A 537 -18.24 18.64 14.35
CA VAL A 537 -17.39 17.47 14.65
C VAL A 537 -16.01 17.95 15.10
N LEU A 538 -15.38 18.87 14.36
CA LEU A 538 -14.07 19.42 14.72
C LEU A 538 -14.06 20.23 16.04
N ASP A 539 -15.18 20.89 16.37
CA ASP A 539 -15.29 21.64 17.62
C ASP A 539 -15.46 20.70 18.83
N SER A 540 -16.21 19.60 18.65
CA SER A 540 -16.42 18.60 19.70
C SER A 540 -15.12 17.92 20.11
N SER A 541 -14.22 17.62 19.15
CA SER A 541 -12.93 17.01 19.45
C SER A 541 -12.00 17.94 20.25
N LYS A 542 -11.99 19.24 19.94
CA LYS A 542 -11.22 20.25 20.70
C LYS A 542 -11.66 20.39 22.15
N SER A 543 -12.92 20.09 22.46
CA SER A 543 -13.46 20.16 23.82
C SER A 543 -13.03 18.96 24.69
N VAL A 544 -12.85 17.78 24.08
CA VAL A 544 -12.41 16.56 24.76
C VAL A 544 -10.91 16.65 25.11
N ASP A 545 -10.07 17.12 24.18
CA ASP A 545 -8.62 17.29 24.39
C ASP A 545 -8.25 18.33 25.45
N LYS A 546 -9.14 19.26 25.79
CA LYS A 546 -8.92 20.24 26.88
C LYS A 546 -9.31 19.70 28.27
N SER A 547 -10.01 18.56 28.32
CA SER A 547 -10.53 17.95 29.55
C SER A 547 -9.72 16.75 30.03
N GLN A 548 -8.77 16.27 29.20
CA GLN A 548 -7.70 15.33 29.56
C GLN A 548 -6.41 16.11 29.82
#